data_AF-A0A957V708-F1
#
_entry.id   AF-A0A957V708-F1
#
_cell.length_a   1.000
_cell.length_b   1.000
_cell.length_c   1.000
_cell.angle_alpha   90.00
_cell.angle_beta   90.00
_cell.angle_gamma   90.00
#
_symmetry.space_group_name_H-M   'P 1'
#
loop_
_entity.id
_entity.type
_entity.pdbx_description
1 polymer ?
#
loop_
_entity_poly.entity_id
_entity_poly.type
_entity_poly.pdbx_seq_one_letter_code
_entity_poly.pdbx_strand_id
1 'polypeptide(L)' 'STWTILGEAVAGPRQGEQLRQVLAFDHFWFAWAAFHPGTEIYEESSARN' A
#
# COMPACT_ATOMS: atom_id res chain seq x y z
N SER A 1 -4.13 17.27 4.49
CA SER A 1 -4.19 16.46 5.72
C SER A 1 -3.32 15.23 5.53
N THR A 2 -2.76 14.71 6.62
CA THR A 2 -1.93 13.49 6.64
C THR A 2 -2.75 12.36 7.26
N TRP A 3 -2.67 11.16 6.68
CA TRP A 3 -3.51 10.02 7.05
C TRP A 3 -2.66 8.76 7.30
N THR A 4 -3.11 7.91 8.23
CA THR A 4 -2.56 6.56 8.40
C THR A 4 -3.07 5.63 7.31
N ILE A 5 -2.45 4.47 7.15
CA ILE A 5 -2.92 3.44 6.20
C ILE A 5 -4.33 2.92 6.56
N LEU A 6 -4.73 3.05 7.83
CA LEU A 6 -6.06 2.66 8.32
C LEU A 6 -7.11 3.75 8.13
N GLY A 7 -6.75 4.89 7.52
CA GLY A 7 -7.68 5.96 7.19
C GLY A 7 -7.99 6.93 8.33
N GLU A 8 -7.15 7.00 9.37
CA GLU A 8 -7.24 8.02 10.42
C GLU A 8 -6.47 9.28 10.02
N ALA A 9 -7.09 10.46 10.10
CA ALA A 9 -6.41 11.72 9.88
C ALA A 9 -5.63 12.17 11.12
N VAL A 10 -4.30 12.10 11.03
CA VAL A 10 -3.40 12.45 12.15
C VAL A 10 -2.92 13.90 12.13
N ALA A 11 -3.08 14.62 11.00
CA ALA A 11 -2.71 16.03 10.92
C ALA A 11 -3.46 16.81 9.83
N GLY A 12 -3.58 18.13 10.04
CA GLY A 12 -4.19 19.07 9.10
C GLY A 12 -5.69 19.29 9.33
N PRO A 13 -6.40 19.94 8.40
CA PRO A 13 -7.78 20.40 8.61
C PRO A 13 -8.82 19.31 8.90
N ARG A 14 -8.47 18.05 8.68
CA ARG A 14 -9.35 16.87 8.90
C ARG A 14 -8.94 16.03 10.10
N GLN A 15 -8.04 16.53 10.95
CA GLN A 15 -7.52 15.75 12.08
C GLN A 15 -8.66 15.17 12.94
N GLY A 16 -8.57 13.88 13.25
CA GLY A 16 -9.61 13.13 13.98
C GLY A 16 -10.73 12.55 13.11
N GLU A 17 -10.78 12.87 11.81
CA GLU A 17 -11.70 12.20 10.88
C GLU A 17 -11.21 10.77 10.56
N GLN A 18 -12.18 9.88 10.30
CA GLN A 18 -11.97 8.49 9.91
C GLN A 18 -12.61 8.22 8.55
N LEU A 19 -11.85 7.68 7.60
CA LEU A 19 -12.38 7.24 6.31
C LEU A 19 -13.24 5.98 6.48
N ARG A 20 -14.27 5.85 5.64
CA ARG A 20 -15.06 4.62 5.53
C ARG A 20 -14.16 3.50 4.99
N GLN A 21 -13.94 2.48 5.81
CA GLN A 21 -13.20 1.30 5.39
C GLN A 21 -13.94 0.58 4.26
N VAL A 22 -13.19 0.18 3.24
CA VAL A 22 -13.65 -0.73 2.19
C VAL A 22 -13.07 -2.11 2.46
N LEU A 23 -13.69 -3.15 1.89
CA LEU A 23 -13.15 -4.50 2.00
C LEU A 23 -11.76 -4.53 1.34
N ALA A 24 -10.74 -4.79 2.15
CA ALA A 24 -9.34 -4.87 1.77
C ALA A 24 -8.64 -5.88 2.67
N PHE A 25 -7.53 -6.42 2.18
CA PHE A 25 -6.77 -7.46 2.85
C PHE A 25 -5.29 -7.16 2.72
N ASP A 26 -4.56 -7.31 3.84
CA ASP A 26 -3.11 -7.26 3.84
C ASP A 26 -2.58 -8.60 3.32
N HIS A 27 -1.93 -8.55 2.17
CA HIS A 27 -1.40 -9.73 1.50
C HIS A 27 0.10 -9.63 1.30
N PHE A 28 0.78 -10.76 1.48
CA PHE A 28 2.15 -10.89 0.99
C PHE A 28 2.14 -10.86 -0.54
N TRP A 29 3.14 -10.21 -1.14
CA TRP A 29 3.24 -10.10 -2.60
C TRP A 29 3.31 -11.48 -3.29
N PHE A 30 3.92 -12.49 -2.66
CA PHE A 30 4.01 -13.84 -3.24
C PHE A 30 2.66 -14.55 -3.26
N ALA A 31 1.72 -14.20 -2.36
CA ALA A 31 0.36 -14.73 -2.41
C ALA A 31 -0.36 -14.20 -3.67
N TRP A 32 -0.15 -12.93 -4.01
CA TRP A 32 -0.64 -12.35 -5.26
C TRP A 32 -0.04 -13.05 -6.49
N ALA A 33 1.27 -13.28 -6.50
CA ALA A 33 1.96 -13.94 -7.61
C ALA A 33 1.46 -15.37 -7.90
N ALA A 34 0.98 -16.09 -6.87
CA ALA A 34 0.37 -17.41 -7.05
C ALA A 34 -0.93 -17.37 -7.87
N PHE A 35 -1.70 -16.28 -7.77
CA PHE A 35 -2.96 -16.08 -8.54
C PHE A 35 -2.75 -15.29 -9.84
N HIS A 36 -1.67 -14.51 -9.93
CA HIS A 36 -1.33 -13.68 -11.08
C HIS A 36 0.09 -14.02 -11.58
N PRO A 37 0.26 -15.13 -12.33
CA PRO A 37 1.59 -15.66 -12.70
C PRO A 37 2.44 -14.73 -13.57
N GLY A 38 1.83 -13.74 -14.25
CA GLY A 38 2.54 -12.73 -15.04
C GLY A 38 3.03 -11.53 -14.21
N THR A 39 2.94 -11.58 -12.89
CA THR A 39 3.47 -10.53 -12.02
C THR A 39 5.00 -10.59 -12.03
N GLU A 40 5.63 -9.48 -12.43
CA GLU A 40 7.09 -9.35 -12.45
C GLU A 40 7.58 -8.54 -11.25
N ILE A 41 8.78 -8.89 -10.75
CA ILE A 41 9.48 -8.11 -9.73
C ILE A 41 10.37 -7.12 -10.45
N TYR A 42 10.18 -5.83 -10.20
CA TYR A 42 11.10 -4.81 -10.69
C TYR A 42 12.35 -4.79 -9.82
N GLU A 43 13.48 -5.18 -10.41
CA GLU A 43 14.79 -5.02 -9.80
C GLU A 43 15.40 -3.69 -10.24
N GLU A 44 15.87 -2.90 -9.28
CA GLU A 44 16.66 -1.71 -9.61
C GLU A 44 17.97 -2.18 -10.26
N SER A 45 18.14 -1.87 -11.54
CA SER A 45 19.42 -2.07 -12.22
C SER A 45 20.45 -1.16 -11.57
N SER A 46 21.32 -1.74 -10.73
CA SER A 46 22.46 -1.04 -10.17
C SER A 46 23.48 -0.76 -11.28
N ALA A 47 23.24 0.29 -12.05
CA ALA A 47 24.24 0.87 -12.94
C ALA A 47 25.23 1.69 -12.12
N ARG A 48 26.39 1.09 -11.83
CA ARG A 48 27.74 1.71 -11.90
C ARG A 48 28.76 0.81 -11.19
N ASN A 49 29.63 0.20 -11.98
CA ASN A 49 31.06 0.13 -11.67
C ASN A 49 31.81 0.63 -12.90
#